data_AF-A0A9E7AAE2-F1
#
_entry.id   AF-A0A9E7AAE2-F1
#
_cell.length_a   1.000
_cell.length_b   1.000
_cell.length_c   1.000
_cell.angle_alpha   90.00
_cell.angle_beta   90.00
_cell.angle_gamma   90.00
#
_symmetry.space_group_name_H-M   'P 1'
#
loop_
_entity.id
_entity.type
_entity.pdbx_description
1 polymer ?
#
loop_
_entity_poly.entity_id
_entity_poly.type
_entity_poly.pdbx_seq_one_letter_code
_entity_poly.pdbx_strand_id
1 'polypeptide(L)'
;MHKICLVAALMALPLAGAWAQAVPPNCSGVLEPSGWQSKSERGYWASSVDLRNISGRPVQVTVAYNGQGAISRAAFRMEAGGWSRQWLARTPSAVPEATLRASTTFICAAPG
;
A
#
# COMPACT_ATOMS: atom_id res chain seq x y z
N MET A 1 -24.79 47.48 -43.17
CA MET A 1 -23.57 47.39 -42.34
C MET A 1 -23.47 45.98 -41.78
N HIS A 2 -22.38 45.28 -42.11
CA HIS A 2 -21.69 44.17 -41.42
C HIS A 2 -22.51 43.09 -40.64
N LYS A 3 -22.59 41.82 -41.12
CA LYS A 3 -21.62 40.70 -40.89
C LYS A 3 -21.64 40.25 -39.40
N ILE A 4 -21.90 39.01 -38.96
CA ILE A 4 -21.43 37.67 -39.38
C ILE A 4 -22.17 36.60 -38.54
N CYS A 5 -22.55 35.48 -39.17
CA CYS A 5 -22.84 34.20 -38.50
C CYS A 5 -21.54 33.58 -37.96
N LEU A 6 -21.50 33.11 -36.72
CA LEU A 6 -20.46 32.17 -36.29
C LEU A 6 -21.06 31.07 -35.42
N VAL A 7 -21.26 29.93 -36.08
CA VAL A 7 -21.51 28.61 -35.50
C VAL A 7 -20.24 28.18 -34.78
N ALA A 8 -20.32 28.03 -33.45
CA ALA A 8 -19.31 27.32 -32.68
C ALA A 8 -19.85 25.95 -32.31
N ALA A 9 -19.62 24.99 -33.20
CA ALA A 9 -19.73 23.58 -32.90
C ALA A 9 -18.62 23.21 -31.90
N LEU A 10 -18.98 23.09 -30.62
CA LEU A 10 -18.10 22.49 -29.63
C LEU A 10 -18.14 20.97 -29.79
N MET A 11 -17.00 20.47 -30.25
CA MET A 11 -16.68 19.07 -30.44
C MET A 11 -16.84 18.27 -29.15
N ALA A 12 -17.32 17.04 -29.31
CA ALA A 12 -17.32 16.00 -28.31
C ALA A 12 -15.88 15.71 -27.83
N LEU A 13 -15.70 15.69 -26.51
CA LEU A 13 -14.57 15.01 -25.87
C LEU A 13 -15.14 13.79 -25.13
N PRO A 14 -14.72 12.56 -25.47
CA PRO A 14 -15.04 11.40 -24.67
C PRO A 14 -14.25 11.52 -23.36
N LEU A 15 -14.94 11.67 -22.23
CA LEU A 15 -14.37 11.44 -20.90
C LEU A 15 -14.15 9.93 -20.71
N ALA A 16 -13.24 9.36 -21.50
CA ALA A 16 -12.62 8.08 -21.23
C ALA A 16 -11.52 8.32 -20.20
N GLY A 17 -11.79 8.04 -18.92
CA GLY A 17 -10.77 8.21 -17.90
C GLY A 17 -11.22 8.13 -16.45
N ALA A 18 -12.29 7.40 -16.12
CA ALA A 18 -12.67 7.15 -14.73
C ALA A 18 -12.38 5.69 -14.35
N TRP A 19 -11.11 5.28 -14.40
CA TRP A 19 -10.64 4.04 -13.80
C TRP A 19 -9.35 4.25 -13.00
N ALA A 20 -9.21 5.39 -12.33
CA ALA A 20 -8.38 5.41 -11.13
C ALA A 20 -9.29 4.88 -10.00
N GLN A 21 -9.47 3.56 -9.94
CA GLN A 21 -10.01 2.95 -8.72
C GLN A 21 -9.06 3.35 -7.61
N ALA A 22 -9.49 4.29 -6.76
CA ALA A 22 -8.76 4.63 -5.55
C ALA A 22 -8.58 3.33 -4.77
N VAL A 23 -7.37 2.78 -4.80
CA VAL A 23 -7.03 1.62 -3.99
C VAL A 23 -7.25 2.09 -2.56
N PRO A 24 -8.13 1.43 -1.77
CA PRO A 24 -8.41 1.90 -0.43
C PRO A 24 -7.08 1.94 0.35
N PRO A 25 -6.87 2.95 1.21
CA PRO A 25 -5.60 3.22 1.91
C PRO A 25 -5.17 2.12 2.89
N ASN A 26 -5.82 0.96 2.85
CA ASN A 26 -5.57 -0.22 3.67
C ASN A 26 -5.31 -1.49 2.84
N CYS A 27 -5.12 -1.39 1.51
CA CYS A 27 -4.89 -2.53 0.63
C CYS A 27 -5.94 -3.65 0.74
N SER A 28 -7.16 -3.35 1.21
CA SER A 28 -8.20 -4.37 1.37
C SER A 28 -8.54 -4.99 0.01
N GLY A 29 -8.56 -6.34 -0.05
CA GLY A 29 -8.74 -7.09 -1.29
C GLY A 29 -7.51 -7.09 -2.23
N VAL A 30 -6.41 -6.45 -1.84
CA VAL A 30 -5.15 -6.41 -2.59
C VAL A 30 -4.04 -7.18 -1.88
N LEU A 31 -3.90 -6.96 -0.57
CA LEU A 31 -2.96 -7.66 0.27
C LEU A 31 -3.68 -8.46 1.35
N GLU A 32 -3.12 -9.63 1.65
CA GLU A 32 -3.47 -10.43 2.82
C GLU A 32 -2.29 -10.38 3.81
N PRO A 33 -2.38 -9.54 4.87
CA PRO A 33 -1.38 -9.50 5.93
C PRO A 33 -1.59 -10.65 6.92
N SER A 34 -0.52 -11.39 7.20
CA SER A 34 -0.50 -12.54 8.10
C SER A 34 0.85 -12.63 8.83
N GLY A 35 1.06 -13.66 9.64
CA GLY A 35 2.39 -13.93 10.24
C GLY A 35 2.92 -12.81 11.13
N TRP A 36 2.04 -12.01 11.75
CA TRP A 36 2.41 -10.94 12.67
C TRP A 36 3.14 -11.53 13.87
N GLN A 37 4.36 -11.05 14.12
CA GLN A 37 5.18 -11.60 15.18
C GLN A 37 6.22 -10.60 15.66
N SER A 38 6.58 -10.73 16.93
CA SER A 38 7.77 -10.11 17.52
C SER A 38 8.66 -11.23 18.06
N LYS A 39 9.88 -11.35 17.54
CA LYS A 39 10.82 -12.42 17.89
C LYS A 39 12.06 -11.84 18.53
N SER A 40 12.57 -12.52 19.55
CA SER A 40 13.86 -12.17 20.14
C SER A 40 14.98 -12.49 19.15
N GLU A 41 15.76 -11.47 18.84
CA GLU A 41 17.02 -11.51 18.11
C GLU A 41 18.15 -11.14 19.07
N ARG A 42 19.42 -11.22 18.64
CA ARG A 42 20.61 -11.00 19.49
C ARG A 42 20.58 -9.64 20.23
N GLY A 43 20.00 -9.61 21.43
CA GLY A 43 19.91 -8.44 22.30
C GLY A 43 18.74 -7.48 22.01
N TYR A 44 17.81 -7.83 21.12
CA TYR A 44 16.64 -6.99 20.80
C TYR A 44 15.47 -7.83 20.31
N TRP A 45 14.28 -7.25 20.24
CA TRP A 45 13.09 -7.87 19.63
C TRP A 45 12.86 -7.28 18.25
N ALA A 46 12.72 -8.15 17.25
CA ALA A 46 12.45 -7.78 15.87
C ALA A 46 10.99 -8.13 15.51
N SER A 47 10.26 -7.12 15.04
CA SER A 47 8.84 -7.28 14.69
C SER A 47 8.66 -7.33 13.18
N SER A 48 7.80 -8.24 12.70
CA SER A 48 7.55 -8.44 11.28
C SER A 48 6.10 -8.80 10.97
N VAL A 49 5.73 -8.64 9.70
CA VAL A 49 4.48 -9.10 9.08
C VAL A 49 4.80 -9.77 7.75
N ASP A 50 4.08 -10.85 7.44
CA ASP A 50 4.14 -11.51 6.15
C ASP A 50 2.97 -11.02 5.29
N LEU A 51 3.28 -10.58 4.06
CA LEU A 51 2.30 -10.03 3.13
C LEU A 51 2.18 -10.95 1.92
N ARG A 52 0.94 -11.21 1.50
CA ARG A 52 0.64 -11.89 0.25
C ARG A 52 -0.13 -10.96 -0.67
N ASN A 53 0.27 -10.89 -1.94
CA ASN A 53 -0.50 -10.19 -2.96
C ASN A 53 -1.60 -11.09 -3.53
N ILE A 54 -2.85 -10.71 -3.29
CA ILE A 54 -4.05 -11.45 -3.73
C ILE A 54 -4.80 -10.75 -4.87
N SER A 55 -4.28 -9.61 -5.37
CA SER A 55 -4.98 -8.78 -6.38
C SER A 55 -4.97 -9.31 -7.81
N GLY A 56 -4.28 -10.43 -8.08
CA GLY A 56 -4.13 -11.00 -9.43
C GLY A 56 -3.26 -10.19 -10.39
N ARG A 57 -2.66 -9.08 -9.94
CA ARG A 57 -1.75 -8.21 -10.70
C ARG A 57 -0.59 -7.76 -9.83
N PRO A 58 0.53 -7.28 -10.41
CA PRO A 58 1.59 -6.68 -9.61
C PRO A 58 1.08 -5.43 -8.89
N VAL A 59 1.64 -5.13 -7.71
CA VAL A 59 1.25 -3.99 -6.88
C VAL A 59 2.49 -3.35 -6.25
N GLN A 60 2.50 -2.02 -6.15
CA GLN A 60 3.48 -1.28 -5.36
C GLN A 60 2.96 -1.10 -3.94
N VAL A 61 3.74 -1.51 -2.93
CA VAL A 61 3.34 -1.53 -1.52
C VAL A 61 4.27 -0.67 -0.69
N THR A 62 3.69 0.17 0.16
CA THR A 62 4.39 0.86 1.25
C THR A 62 3.82 0.39 2.58
N VAL A 63 4.70 0.01 3.50
CA VAL A 63 4.32 -0.37 4.87
C VAL A 63 4.75 0.74 5.82
N ALA A 64 3.79 1.32 6.52
CA ALA A 64 4.03 2.35 7.51
C ALA A 64 3.68 1.82 8.90
N TYR A 65 4.68 1.66 9.76
CA TYR A 65 4.48 1.32 11.17
C TYR A 65 4.75 2.56 12.03
N ASN A 66 3.80 2.95 12.86
CA ASN A 66 3.88 4.17 13.69
C ASN A 66 4.23 3.89 15.17
N GLY A 67 4.57 2.66 15.51
CA GLY A 67 4.96 2.30 16.88
C GLY A 67 6.44 2.54 17.17
N GLN A 68 6.84 2.25 18.41
CA GLN A 68 8.22 2.42 18.88
C GLN A 68 9.21 1.54 18.10
N GLY A 69 10.41 2.07 17.87
CA GLY A 69 11.48 1.35 17.17
C GLY A 69 11.21 1.11 15.68
N ALA A 70 10.30 1.87 15.06
CA ALA A 70 9.91 1.73 13.67
C ALA A 70 11.10 1.77 12.71
N ILE A 71 11.07 0.87 11.73
CA ILE A 71 12.04 0.81 10.64
C ILE A 71 11.37 1.39 9.40
N SER A 72 11.97 2.43 8.81
CA SER A 72 11.50 2.98 7.54
C SER A 72 11.91 2.06 6.39
N ARG A 73 10.98 1.83 5.46
CA ARG A 73 11.21 1.06 4.23
C ARG A 73 10.66 1.81 3.04
N ALA A 74 11.42 1.78 1.94
CA ALA A 74 10.94 2.26 0.65
C ALA A 74 9.78 1.38 0.15
N ALA A 75 8.97 1.95 -0.72
CA ALA A 75 7.95 1.19 -1.43
C ALA A 75 8.59 0.04 -2.21
N PHE A 76 7.95 -1.12 -2.24
CA PHE A 76 8.43 -2.30 -2.97
C PHE A 76 7.33 -2.89 -3.84
N ARG A 77 7.74 -3.53 -4.93
CA ARG A 77 6.83 -4.21 -5.84
C ARG A 77 6.59 -5.64 -5.38
N MET A 78 5.33 -6.07 -5.41
CA MET A 78 4.91 -7.45 -5.21
C MET A 78 4.25 -7.97 -6.48
N GLU A 79 4.75 -9.06 -7.03
CA GLU A 79 4.10 -9.76 -8.15
C GLU A 79 2.79 -10.44 -7.71
N ALA A 80 1.93 -10.76 -8.66
CA ALA A 80 0.66 -11.45 -8.40
C ALA A 80 0.91 -12.79 -7.68
N GLY A 81 0.22 -13.03 -6.55
CA GLY A 81 0.41 -14.23 -5.73
C GLY A 81 1.70 -14.25 -4.90
N GLY A 82 2.57 -13.23 -5.04
CA GLY A 82 3.86 -13.15 -4.37
C GLY A 82 3.74 -12.95 -2.85
N TRP A 83 4.76 -13.44 -2.15
CA TRP A 83 4.92 -13.30 -0.70
C TRP A 83 6.09 -12.41 -0.36
N SER A 84 5.96 -11.62 0.70
CA SER A 84 7.03 -10.75 1.19
C SER A 84 6.96 -10.55 2.70
N ARG A 85 8.08 -10.79 3.39
CA ARG A 85 8.22 -10.45 4.82
C ARG A 85 8.69 -9.01 4.98
N GLN A 86 7.96 -8.24 5.76
CA GLN A 86 8.30 -6.87 6.08
C GLN A 86 8.66 -6.72 7.56
N TRP A 87 9.82 -6.13 7.81
CA TRP A 87 10.29 -5.81 9.15
C TRP A 87 9.78 -4.45 9.54
N LEU A 88 9.05 -4.40 10.66
CA LEU A 88 8.32 -3.23 11.14
C LEU A 88 9.12 -2.45 12.18
N ALA A 89 9.75 -3.15 13.13
CA ALA A 89 10.39 -2.51 14.28
C ALA A 89 11.53 -3.32 14.89
N ARG A 90 12.42 -2.62 15.60
CA ARG A 90 13.41 -3.18 16.54
C ARG A 90 13.25 -2.52 17.90
N THR A 91 12.94 -3.29 18.92
CA THR A 91 12.59 -2.79 20.26
C THR A 91 13.36 -3.56 21.35
N PRO A 92 13.50 -3.01 22.57
CA PRO A 92 14.11 -3.73 23.69
C PRO A 92 13.20 -4.83 24.28
N SER A 93 11.90 -4.79 23.98
CA SER A 93 10.90 -5.76 24.45
C SER A 93 9.97 -6.20 23.32
N ALA A 94 9.32 -7.35 23.50
CA ALA A 94 8.36 -7.89 22.56
C ALA A 94 7.18 -6.92 22.35
N VAL A 95 6.74 -6.77 21.10
CA VAL A 95 5.54 -6.00 20.77
C VAL A 95 4.36 -6.96 20.58
N PRO A 96 3.23 -6.79 21.29
CA PRO A 96 2.05 -7.62 21.09
C PRO A 96 1.53 -7.52 19.65
N GLU A 97 1.05 -8.64 19.11
CA GLU A 97 0.50 -8.71 17.76
C GLU A 97 -0.64 -7.69 17.53
N ALA A 98 -1.54 -7.54 18.50
CA ALA A 98 -2.63 -6.58 18.41
C ALA A 98 -2.13 -5.15 18.21
N THR A 99 -1.03 -4.78 18.89
CA THR A 99 -0.37 -3.49 18.71
C THR A 99 0.27 -3.37 17.34
N LEU A 100 0.97 -4.41 16.87
CA LEU A 100 1.55 -4.41 15.51
C LEU A 100 0.48 -4.17 14.45
N ARG A 101 -0.67 -4.86 14.55
CA ARG A 101 -1.80 -4.70 13.63
C ARG A 101 -2.40 -3.30 13.70
N ALA A 102 -2.67 -2.79 14.90
CA ALA A 102 -3.29 -1.48 15.08
C ALA A 102 -2.38 -0.30 14.65
N SER A 103 -1.07 -0.50 14.72
CA SER A 103 -0.05 0.51 14.41
C SER A 103 0.53 0.43 13.00
N THR A 104 0.06 -0.50 12.16
CA THR A 104 0.58 -0.69 10.79
C THR A 104 -0.47 -0.30 9.76
N THR A 105 -0.09 0.57 8.82
CA THR A 105 -0.88 0.94 7.66
C THR A 105 -0.21 0.43 6.39
N PHE A 106 -1.00 -0.12 5.47
CA PHE A 106 -0.55 -0.60 4.17
C PHE A 106 -1.10 0.29 3.06
N ILE A 107 -0.21 0.89 2.28
CA ILE A 107 -0.57 1.74 1.15
C ILE A 107 -0.25 0.96 -0.12
N CYS A 108 -1.24 0.73 -0.97
CA CYS A 108 -1.10 0.02 -2.23
C CYS A 108 -1.37 0.95 -3.41
N ALA A 109 -0.52 0.87 -4.41
CA ALA A 109 -0.68 1.57 -5.67
C ALA A 109 -0.51 0.60 -6.84
N ALA A 110 -1.11 0.92 -7.99
CA ALA A 110 -0.79 0.23 -9.23
C ALA A 110 0.71 0.37 -9.53
N PRO A 111 1.35 -0.65 -10.14
CA PRO A 111 2.73 -0.54 -10.58
C PRO A 111 2.81 0.58 -11.63
N GLY A 112 3.70 1.53 -11.41
CA GLY A 112 4.02 2.58 -12.39
C GLY A 112 4.78 2.05 -13.59
#